data_AF-A0A1H0G830-F1
#
_entry.id   AF-A0A1H0G830-F1
#
_cell.length_a   1.000
_cell.length_b   1.000
_cell.length_c   1.000
_cell.angle_alpha   90.00
_cell.angle_beta   90.00
_cell.angle_gamma   90.00
#
_symmetry.space_group_name_H-M   'P 1'
#
loop_
_entity.id
_entity.type
_entity.pdbx_description
1 polymer ?
#
loop_
_entity_poly.entity_id
_entity_poly.type
_entity_poly.pdbx_seq_one_letter_code
_entity_poly.pdbx_strand_id
1 'polypeptide(L)' 'MATLTPYFYSSDARKQADFYVKALGGEIVSLRTFADMPDADESLKNRVMHFMLLASDSSWLIRVRKRSIEAEVWI' A
#
# COMPACT_ATOMS: atom_id res chain seq x y z
N MET A 1 3.04 -19.92 -16.66
CA MET A 1 4.17 -19.22 -16.01
C MET A 1 3.63 -18.52 -14.77
N ALA A 2 4.29 -18.65 -13.63
CA ALA A 2 3.84 -17.98 -12.41
C ALA A 2 4.20 -16.48 -12.49
N THR A 3 3.24 -15.61 -12.23
CA THR A 3 3.46 -14.17 -12.15
C THR A 3 3.90 -13.81 -10.74
N LEU A 4 5.09 -13.26 -10.60
CA LEU A 4 5.58 -12.73 -9.33
C LEU A 4 5.13 -11.28 -9.19
N THR A 5 4.23 -11.02 -8.25
CA THR A 5 3.79 -9.67 -7.88
C THR A 5 4.61 -9.21 -6.68
N PRO A 6 5.53 -8.23 -6.85
CA PRO A 6 6.31 -7.71 -5.74
C PRO A 6 5.42 -7.12 -4.66
N TYR A 7 5.84 -7.30 -3.42
CA TYR A 7 5.12 -6.82 -2.25
C TYR A 7 6.00 -5.92 -1.37
N PHE A 8 5.65 -4.64 -1.26
CA PHE A 8 6.44 -3.66 -0.52
C PHE A 8 5.71 -3.15 0.73
N TYR A 9 6.47 -2.90 1.78
CA TYR A 9 5.98 -2.17 2.95
C TYR A 9 6.28 -0.68 2.83
N SER A 10 5.30 0.15 3.16
CA SER A 10 5.43 1.61 3.15
C SER A 10 5.00 2.25 4.45
N SER A 11 5.64 3.36 4.80
CA SER A 11 5.13 4.31 5.82
C SER A 11 4.04 5.22 5.24
N ASP A 12 4.14 5.52 3.95
CA ASP A 12 3.26 6.43 3.21
C ASP A 12 3.11 5.89 1.77
N ALA A 13 2.16 4.98 1.58
CA ALA A 13 1.97 4.36 0.27
C ALA A 13 1.53 5.36 -0.79
N ARG A 14 0.88 6.49 -0.45
CA ARG A 14 0.47 7.48 -1.45
C ARG A 14 1.69 8.16 -2.07
N LYS A 15 2.64 8.61 -1.23
CA LYS A 15 3.88 9.21 -1.73
C LYS A 15 4.75 8.20 -2.48
N GLN A 16 4.85 6.98 -1.97
CA GLN A 16 5.62 5.94 -2.63
C GLN A 16 5.01 5.52 -3.97
N ALA A 17 3.69 5.41 -4.04
CA ALA A 17 2.95 5.19 -5.27
C ALA A 17 3.20 6.27 -6.31
N ASP A 18 3.02 7.54 -5.92
CA ASP A 18 3.24 8.69 -6.79
C ASP A 18 4.68 8.72 -7.33
N PHE A 19 5.66 8.40 -6.48
CA PHE A 19 7.05 8.22 -6.89
C PHE A 19 7.20 7.13 -7.97
N TYR A 20 6.66 5.93 -7.76
CA TYR A 20 6.80 4.83 -8.72
C TYR A 20 6.02 5.07 -10.01
N VAL A 21 4.83 5.68 -9.95
CA VAL A 21 4.06 6.11 -11.13
C VAL A 21 4.90 7.05 -11.97
N LYS A 22 5.52 8.07 -11.36
CA LYS A 22 6.37 9.04 -12.06
C LYS A 22 7.67 8.44 -12.59
N ALA A 23 8.32 7.59 -11.79
CA ALA A 23 9.62 7.01 -12.13
C ALA A 23 9.53 5.91 -13.19
N LEU A 24 8.44 5.15 -13.20
CA LEU A 24 8.27 3.96 -14.04
C LEU A 24 7.20 4.13 -15.14
N GLY A 25 6.53 5.29 -15.21
CA GLY A 25 5.43 5.52 -16.13
C GLY A 25 4.21 4.63 -15.85
N GLY A 26 3.99 4.31 -14.57
CA GLY A 26 2.94 3.39 -14.13
C GLY A 26 1.58 4.05 -13.90
N GLU A 27 0.57 3.24 -13.55
CA GLU A 27 -0.78 3.68 -13.19
C GLU A 27 -1.20 3.12 -11.82
N ILE A 28 -1.98 3.90 -11.08
CA ILE A 28 -2.61 3.46 -9.82
C ILE A 28 -3.86 2.65 -10.16
N VAL A 29 -3.86 1.35 -9.84
CA VAL A 29 -4.98 0.44 -10.18
C VAL A 29 -5.94 0.26 -9.01
N SER A 30 -5.44 0.35 -7.77
CA SER A 30 -6.28 0.20 -6.59
C SER A 30 -5.72 0.96 -5.40
N LEU A 31 -6.59 1.72 -4.73
CA LEU A 31 -6.31 2.38 -3.46
C LEU A 31 -7.42 2.00 -2.49
N ARG A 32 -7.12 1.08 -1.57
CA ARG A 32 -8.03 0.69 -0.49
C ARG A 32 -7.58 1.32 0.81
N THR A 33 -8.55 1.86 1.54
CA THR A 33 -8.33 2.48 2.84
C THR A 33 -8.96 1.65 3.93
N PHE A 34 -8.67 1.95 5.19
CA PHE A 34 -9.38 1.30 6.31
C PHE A 34 -10.87 1.63 6.32
N ALA A 35 -11.32 2.70 5.66
CA ALA A 35 -12.75 2.99 5.48
C ALA A 35 -13.51 1.89 4.72
N ASP A 36 -12.82 1.07 3.92
CA ASP A 36 -13.42 -0.05 3.19
C ASP A 36 -13.71 -1.26 4.11
N MET A 37 -13.32 -1.22 5.39
CA MET A 37 -13.59 -2.31 6.34
C MET A 37 -14.97 -2.19 6.98
N PRO A 38 -15.65 -3.32 7.24
CA PRO A 38 -16.75 -3.34 8.21
C PRO A 38 -16.23 -2.90 9.57
N ASP A 39 -17.00 -2.07 10.28
CA ASP A 39 -16.65 -1.46 11.58
C ASP A 39 -15.34 -0.67 11.57
N ALA A 40 -15.04 0.01 10.46
CA ALA A 40 -13.86 0.86 10.34
C ALA A 40 -13.83 1.94 11.43
N ASP A 41 -12.76 1.95 12.23
CA ASP A 41 -12.45 3.05 13.14
C ASP A 41 -12.34 4.36 12.36
N GLU A 42 -13.18 5.33 12.69
CA GLU A 42 -13.20 6.65 12.06
C GLU A 42 -11.83 7.34 12.07
N SER A 43 -11.03 7.10 13.11
CA SER A 43 -9.68 7.66 13.24
C SER A 43 -8.70 7.11 12.19
N LEU A 44 -8.98 5.92 11.67
CA LEU A 44 -8.15 5.21 10.71
C LEU A 44 -8.69 5.27 9.28
N LYS A 45 -9.92 5.77 9.06
CA LYS A 45 -10.61 5.73 7.76
C LYS A 45 -9.78 6.22 6.57
N ASN A 46 -8.97 7.25 6.76
CA ASN A 46 -8.14 7.85 5.69
C ASN A 46 -6.82 7.12 5.44
N ARG A 47 -6.46 6.16 6.30
CA ARG A 47 -5.22 5.40 6.21
C ARG A 47 -5.33 4.39 5.08
N VAL A 48 -4.30 4.35 4.24
CA VAL A 48 -4.22 3.35 3.16
C VAL A 48 -3.91 1.99 3.76
N MET A 49 -4.63 0.97 3.31
CA MET A 49 -4.44 -0.42 3.73
C MET A 49 -3.74 -1.19 2.61
N HIS A 50 -4.33 -1.21 1.42
CA HIS A 50 -3.77 -1.86 0.24
C HIS A 50 -3.67 -0.87 -0.91
N PHE A 51 -2.56 -0.93 -1.61
CA PHE A 51 -2.30 -0.11 -2.76
C PHE A 51 -1.75 -0.99 -3.89
N MET A 52 -2.29 -0.88 -5.10
CA MET A 52 -1.81 -1.61 -6.26
C MET A 52 -1.45 -0.63 -7.36
N LEU A 53 -0.24 -0.76 -7.90
CA LEU A 53 0.16 -0.07 -9.12
C LEU A 53 0.43 -1.06 -10.25
N LEU A 54 0.23 -0.59 -11.46
CA LEU A 54 0.78 -1.18 -12.65
C LEU A 54 2.05 -0.42 -12.99
N ALA A 55 3.20 -1.08 -13.03
CA ALA A 55 4.43 -0.51 -13.58
C ALA A 55 4.78 -1.29 -14.84
N SER A 56 4.67 -0.64 -16.01
CA SER A 56 4.84 -1.31 -17.30
C SER A 56 3.94 -2.57 -17.39
N ASP A 57 4.47 -3.72 -17.77
CA ASP A 57 3.71 -4.95 -18.00
C ASP A 57 3.49 -5.80 -16.72
N SER A 58 3.83 -5.27 -15.53
CA SER A 58 3.75 -6.00 -14.26
C SER A 58 2.93 -5.27 -13.20
N SER A 59 2.04 -6.01 -12.52
CA SER A 59 1.27 -5.51 -11.38
C SER A 59 2.06 -5.68 -10.09
N TRP A 60 2.18 -4.59 -9.32
CA TRP A 60 2.91 -4.55 -8.06
C TRP A 60 1.96 -4.16 -6.92
N LEU A 61 2.09 -4.83 -5.78
CA LEU A 61 1.26 -4.60 -4.60
C LEU A 61 2.10 -3.91 -3.52
N ILE A 62 1.62 -2.79 -2.99
CA ILE A 62 2.23 -2.08 -1.87
C ILE A 62 1.25 -2.13 -0.70
N ARG A 63 1.72 -2.57 0.47
CA ARG A 63 0.97 -2.49 1.72
C ARG A 63 1.57 -1.42 2.63
N VAL A 64 0.71 -0.63 3.25
CA VAL A 64 1.15 0.30 4.28
C VAL A 64 1.32 -0.45 5.59
N ARG A 65 2.48 -0.33 6.22
CA ARG A 65 2.67 -0.84 7.58
C ARG A 65 1.93 0.09 8.55
N LYS A 66 1.17 -0.49 9.49
CA LYS A 66 0.72 0.26 10.67
C LYS A 66 2.00 0.64 11.42
N ARG A 67 2.37 1.92 11.46
CA ARG A 67 3.32 2.42 12.46
C ARG A 67 2.63 2.20 13.81
N SER A 68 2.99 1.11 14.48
CA SER A 68 2.66 0.90 15.88
C SER A 68 3.49 1.91 16.66
N ILE A 69 2.85 2.74 17.47
CA ILE A 69 3.54 3.47 18.56
C ILE A 69 3.61 2.49 19.75
N GLU A 70 4.02 1.26 19.49
CA GLU A 70 4.36 0.23 20.46
C GLU A 70 5.39 -0.64 19.76
N ALA A 71 6.61 -0.10 19.71
CA ALA A 71 7.80 -0.91 19.57
C ALA A 71 8.16 -1.35 20.98
N GLU A 72 7.59 -2.45 21.45
CA GLU A 72 8.24 -3.19 22.53
C GLU A 72 7.96 -4.69 22.42
N VAL A 73 9.07 -5.41 22.54
CA VAL A 73 9.21 -6.85 22.70
C VAL A 73 9.04 -7.71 21.45
N TRP A 74 10.20 -7.94 20.84
CA TRP A 74 10.54 -9.15 20.11
C TRP A 74 10.54 -10.35 21.06
N ILE A 75 9.66 -11.34 20.86
CA ILE A 75 9.97 -12.78 20.86
C ILE A 75 8.89 -13.52 20.06
#